data_AF-A0ABF7PS98-F1
#
_entry.id   AF-A0ABF7PS98-F1
#
_cell.length_a   1.000
_cell.length_b   1.000
_cell.length_c   1.000
_cell.angle_alpha   90.00
_cell.angle_beta   90.00
_cell.angle_gamma   90.00
#
_symmetry.space_group_name_H-M   'P 1'
#
loop_
_entity.id
_entity.type
_entity.pdbx_description
1 polymer ?
#
loop_
_entity_poly.entity_id
_entity_poly.type
_entity_poly.pdbx_seq_one_letter_code
_entity_poly.pdbx_strand_id
1 'polypeptide(L)' 'MIAYFGDNIQDFPQMTQKNMRNVDNHKYTIFGEKYYIFTNPMYGSWQ' A
#
# COMPACT_ATOMS: atom_id res chain seq x y z
N MET A 1 -16.14 -1.84 -4.89
CA MET A 1 -15.08 -0.85 -5.21
C MET A 1 -14.23 -1.42 -6.34
N ILE A 2 -13.91 -0.61 -7.37
CA ILE A 2 -13.17 -1.10 -8.56
C ILE A 2 -11.67 -0.76 -8.51
N ALA A 3 -11.28 0.26 -7.74
CA ALA A 3 -9.89 0.64 -7.50
C ALA A 3 -9.76 1.43 -6.18
N TYR A 4 -8.56 1.45 -5.59
CA TYR A 4 -8.15 2.23 -4.43
C TYR A 4 -6.98 3.13 -4.80
N PHE A 5 -6.97 4.34 -4.23
CA PHE A 5 -5.93 5.35 -4.45
C PHE A 5 -5.50 5.89 -3.10
N GLY A 6 -4.20 5.98 -2.86
CA GLY A 6 -3.66 6.42 -1.57
C GLY A 6 -2.17 6.70 -1.65
N ASP A 7 -1.63 7.35 -0.63
CA ASP A 7 -0.20 7.63 -0.47
C ASP A 7 0.40 6.88 0.72
N ASN A 8 -0.43 6.15 1.47
CA ASN A 8 -0.05 5.35 2.61
C ASN A 8 -0.48 3.88 2.40
N ILE A 9 0.35 2.93 2.84
CA ILE A 9 0.05 1.50 2.69
C ILE A 9 -1.25 1.08 3.39
N GLN A 10 -1.67 1.83 4.42
CA GLN A 10 -2.87 1.58 5.20
C GLN A 10 -4.16 2.10 4.53
N ASP A 11 -4.04 2.84 3.42
CA ASP A 11 -5.19 3.24 2.61
C ASP A 11 -5.77 2.04 1.83
N PHE A 12 -5.00 0.95 1.75
CA PHE A 12 -5.36 -0.25 1.01
C PHE A 12 -5.95 -1.33 1.94
N PRO A 13 -7.05 -1.99 1.54
CA PRO A 13 -7.71 -3.00 2.37
C PRO A 13 -6.76 -4.11 2.84
N GLN A 14 -6.85 -4.41 4.14
CA GLN A 14 -6.08 -5.48 4.80
C GLN A 14 -4.56 -5.29 4.78
N MET A 15 -4.07 -4.09 4.46
CA MET A 15 -2.65 -3.76 4.50
C MET A 15 -2.35 -2.90 5.72
N THR A 16 -1.34 -3.29 6.49
CA THR A 16 -0.76 -2.47 7.56
C THR A 16 0.74 -2.36 7.34
N GLN A 17 1.36 -1.25 7.77
CA GLN A 17 2.80 -1.06 7.59
C GLN A 17 3.59 -2.20 8.23
N LYS A 18 3.21 -2.61 9.45
CA LYS A 18 3.87 -3.69 10.19
C LYS A 18 3.82 -5.02 9.43
N ASN A 19 2.66 -5.37 8.88
CA ASN A 19 2.50 -6.66 8.19
C ASN A 19 3.23 -6.65 6.85
N MET A 20 3.08 -5.58 6.06
CA MET A 20 3.64 -5.52 4.71
C MET A 20 5.18 -5.51 4.70
N ARG A 21 5.84 -5.06 5.77
CA ARG A 21 7.31 -5.19 5.91
C ARG A 21 7.82 -6.64 5.94
N ASN A 22 6.96 -7.62 6.24
CA ASN A 22 7.33 -9.02 6.46
C ASN A 22 6.71 -9.99 5.43
N VAL A 23 6.19 -9.48 4.31
CA VAL A 23 5.62 -10.32 3.26
C VAL A 23 6.53 -10.40 2.04
N ASP A 24 6.41 -11.50 1.30
CA ASP A 24 7.08 -11.66 0.02
C ASP A 24 6.57 -10.69 -1.05
N ASN A 25 7.41 -10.43 -2.05
CA ASN A 25 7.12 -9.50 -3.15
C ASN A 25 5.82 -9.81 -3.92
N HIS A 26 5.37 -11.07 -3.95
CA HIS A 26 4.13 -11.45 -4.63
C HIS A 26 2.88 -10.79 -4.01
N LYS A 27 2.93 -10.34 -2.75
CA LYS A 27 1.80 -9.63 -2.13
C LYS A 27 1.56 -8.22 -2.71
N TYR A 28 2.52 -7.71 -3.48
CA TYR A 28 2.44 -6.38 -4.08
C TYR A 28 1.95 -6.39 -5.54
N THR A 29 1.65 -7.55 -6.13
CA THR A 29 1.21 -7.63 -7.54
C THR A 29 -0.11 -6.91 -7.82
N ILE A 30 -0.91 -6.66 -6.77
CA ILE A 30 -2.17 -5.93 -6.87
C ILE A 30 -1.99 -4.42 -7.16
N PHE A 31 -0.80 -3.87 -6.90
CA PHE A 31 -0.47 -2.49 -7.20
C PHE A 31 -0.33 -2.28 -8.72
N GLY A 32 -0.97 -1.24 -9.24
CA GLY A 32 -1.06 -0.96 -10.68
C GLY A 32 -2.25 -1.62 -11.37
N GLU A 33 -2.93 -2.58 -10.73
CA GLU A 33 -4.17 -3.18 -11.23
C GLU A 33 -5.40 -2.59 -10.54
N LYS A 34 -5.45 -2.73 -9.21
CA LYS A 34 -6.56 -2.23 -8.39
C LYS A 34 -6.11 -1.20 -7.36
N TYR A 35 -4.86 -1.25 -6.92
CA TYR A 35 -4.30 -0.34 -5.92
C TYR A 35 -3.30 0.60 -6.59
N TYR A 36 -3.52 1.91 -6.49
CA TYR A 36 -2.67 2.92 -7.11
C TYR A 36 -2.08 3.80 -6.02
N ILE A 37 -0.76 3.70 -5.83
CA ILE A 37 -0.05 4.40 -4.76
C ILE A 37 0.69 5.62 -5.28
N PHE A 38 0.55 6.74 -4.57
CA PHE A 38 1.33 7.95 -4.81
C PHE A 38 2.53 8.00 -3.86
N THR A 39 3.62 8.64 -4.29
CA THR A 39 4.81 8.80 -3.45
C THR A 39 4.61 9.95 -2.45
N ASN A 40 4.65 9.65 -1.15
CA ASN A 40 4.71 10.66 -0.10
C ASN A 40 5.90 10.41 0.86
N PRO A 41 7.04 11.08 0.66
CA PRO A 41 8.21 10.96 1.52
C PRO A 41 8.20 11.89 2.73
N MET A 42 7.18 12.75 2.91
CA MET A 42 7.17 13.78 3.96
C MET A 42 6.65 13.25 5.30
N TYR A 43 5.65 12.37 5.27
CA TYR A 43 5.05 11.75 6.45
C TYR A 43 4.31 10.47 6.04
N GLY A 44 3.94 9.65 7.02
CA GLY A 44 3.09 8.48 6.80
C GLY A 44 3.34 7.38 7.81
N SER A 45 2.64 6.25 7.64
CA SER A 45 2.78 5.08 8.53
C SER A 45 4.17 4.44 8.48
N TRP A 46 5.00 4.86 7.52
CA TRP A 46 6.33 4.35 7.30
C TRP A 46 7.38 4.97 8.23
N GLN A 47 7.06 6.09 8.89
CA GLN A 47 7.82 6.64 10.02
C GLN A 47 7.73 5.70 11.23
#